data_AF-A0A952RCP0-F1
#
_entry.id   AF-A0A952RCP0-F1
#
_cell.length_a   1.000
_cell.length_b   1.000
_cell.length_c   1.000
_cell.angle_alpha   90.00
_cell.angle_beta   90.00
_cell.angle_gamma   90.00
#
_symmetry.space_group_name_H-M   'P 1'
#
loop_
_entity.id
_entity.type
_entity.pdbx_description
1 polymer ?
#
loop_
_entity_poly.entity_id
_entity_poly.type
_entity_poly.pdbx_seq_one_letter_code
_entity_poly.pdbx_strand_id
1 'polypeptide(L)'
;MRKLSSNRMVWVAALALQCALVTPGVAMAKDVVKRDPKGVQGISPFWEAVNRGDRGFIARDFDKAITEYRDAIANEPQNSLGHYRLAEALIAKGDLDEADATLQNALRFSGNNPPLRAKIVFVQADVKERRKDYDGAIAKWTEYEEAAAKPEAKGFPATAAERKKRIETWKQMVKEYGEVKERIAKRLAEATK
;
A
#
# COMPACT_ATOMS: atom_id res chain seq x y z
N MET A 1 38.17 -76.23 -38.72
CA MET A 1 38.98 -75.33 -39.56
C MET A 1 38.70 -73.89 -39.13
N ARG A 2 39.76 -73.10 -38.87
CA ARG A 2 39.70 -71.70 -38.46
C ARG A 2 39.16 -70.82 -39.59
N LYS A 3 38.34 -69.82 -39.25
CA LYS A 3 38.56 -68.42 -39.67
C LYS A 3 37.82 -67.48 -38.72
N LEU A 4 38.62 -66.75 -37.94
CA LEU A 4 38.26 -65.50 -37.28
C LEU A 4 38.21 -64.41 -38.35
N SER A 5 37.19 -63.55 -38.30
CA SER A 5 37.33 -62.15 -38.71
C SER A 5 36.42 -61.29 -37.84
N SER A 6 37.04 -60.62 -36.88
CA SER A 6 36.49 -59.49 -36.16
C SER A 6 36.59 -58.25 -37.04
N ASN A 7 35.52 -57.46 -37.16
CA ASN A 7 35.68 -56.03 -37.38
C ASN A 7 34.55 -55.25 -36.71
N ARG A 8 34.95 -54.12 -36.12
CA ARG A 8 34.26 -53.33 -35.09
C ARG A 8 33.27 -52.32 -35.68
N MET A 9 32.34 -51.89 -34.80
CA MET A 9 31.89 -50.51 -34.58
C MET A 9 31.21 -49.76 -35.75
N VAL A 10 29.93 -49.35 -35.56
CA VAL A 10 29.51 -47.95 -35.30
C VAL A 10 28.01 -47.71 -35.62
N TRP A 11 27.27 -47.31 -34.56
CA TRP A 11 26.17 -46.32 -34.47
C TRP A 11 24.84 -46.48 -35.24
N VAL A 12 23.69 -46.36 -34.53
CA VAL A 12 22.71 -45.24 -34.59
C VAL A 12 21.32 -45.66 -34.02
N ALA A 13 20.72 -44.73 -33.24
CA ALA A 13 19.31 -44.54 -32.86
C ALA A 13 18.64 -45.54 -31.87
N ALA A 14 18.24 -45.18 -30.64
CA ALA A 14 17.35 -44.11 -30.12
C ALA A 14 15.85 -44.43 -30.25
N LEU A 15 15.17 -44.61 -29.10
CA LEU A 15 13.74 -44.37 -28.75
C LEU A 15 13.43 -45.16 -27.45
N ALA A 16 12.72 -44.73 -26.42
CA ALA A 16 12.18 -43.46 -25.97
C ALA A 16 11.87 -43.68 -24.47
N LEU A 17 12.56 -42.96 -23.57
CA LEU A 17 12.20 -42.92 -22.16
C LEU A 17 11.24 -41.73 -21.97
N GLN A 18 9.96 -42.01 -21.73
CA GLN A 18 8.96 -40.98 -21.40
C GLN A 18 9.30 -40.36 -20.04
N CYS A 19 9.81 -39.14 -20.07
CA CYS A 19 9.91 -38.28 -18.90
C CYS A 19 8.66 -37.41 -18.85
N ALA A 20 7.75 -37.72 -17.93
CA ALA A 20 6.60 -36.87 -17.60
C ALA A 20 7.10 -35.64 -16.83
N LEU A 21 7.19 -34.49 -17.51
CA LEU A 21 7.30 -33.19 -16.85
C LEU A 21 5.89 -32.60 -16.75
N VAL A 22 5.31 -32.71 -15.56
CA VAL A 22 4.25 -31.81 -15.11
C VAL A 22 4.91 -30.46 -14.87
N THR A 23 4.76 -29.54 -15.81
CA THR A 23 5.01 -28.13 -15.54
C THR A 23 3.79 -27.57 -14.80
N PRO A 24 3.92 -27.06 -13.57
CA PRO A 24 2.86 -26.23 -13.01
C PRO A 24 2.72 -25.00 -13.90
N GLY A 25 1.50 -24.77 -14.38
CA GLY A 25 1.15 -23.67 -15.24
C GLY A 25 1.65 -22.35 -14.66
N VAL A 26 2.57 -21.72 -15.38
CA VAL A 26 2.75 -20.27 -15.31
C VAL A 26 1.39 -19.69 -15.67
N ALA A 27 0.78 -18.99 -14.72
CA ALA A 27 -0.43 -18.22 -14.97
C ALA A 27 -0.19 -17.37 -16.22
N MET A 28 -0.97 -17.63 -17.27
CA MET A 28 -0.89 -16.89 -18.52
C MET A 28 -1.06 -15.40 -18.23
N ALA A 29 -0.04 -14.62 -18.57
CA ALA A 29 -0.05 -13.17 -18.44
C ALA A 29 -1.28 -12.59 -19.15
N LYS A 30 -2.07 -11.79 -18.45
CA LYS A 30 -3.22 -11.03 -19.00
C LYS A 30 -2.77 -9.77 -19.74
N ASP A 31 -1.58 -9.75 -20.31
CA ASP A 31 -1.00 -8.57 -20.95
C ASP A 31 -1.43 -8.45 -22.41
N VAL A 32 -2.74 -8.38 -22.66
CA VAL A 32 -3.22 -7.85 -23.94
C VAL A 32 -3.15 -6.33 -23.84
N VAL A 33 -1.98 -5.79 -24.12
CA VAL A 33 -1.81 -4.35 -24.33
C VAL A 33 -2.68 -3.94 -25.51
N LYS A 34 -3.84 -3.33 -25.22
CA LYS A 34 -4.72 -2.77 -26.25
C LYS A 34 -3.95 -1.67 -26.97
N ARG A 35 -3.85 -1.78 -28.29
CA ARG A 35 -3.24 -0.75 -29.15
C ARG A 35 -4.32 -0.18 -30.04
N ASP A 36 -4.24 1.12 -30.31
CA ASP A 36 -5.10 1.72 -31.34
C ASP A 36 -4.65 1.25 -32.75
N PRO A 37 -5.47 1.44 -33.80
CA PRO A 37 -5.11 1.08 -35.18
C PRO A 37 -3.86 1.81 -35.73
N LYS A 38 -3.39 2.85 -35.04
CA LYS A 38 -2.17 3.61 -35.37
C LYS A 38 -0.94 3.09 -34.59
N GLY A 39 -1.10 2.02 -33.80
CA GLY A 39 -0.03 1.41 -33.01
C GLY A 39 0.28 2.13 -31.71
N VAL A 40 -0.48 3.18 -31.35
CA VAL A 40 -0.36 3.87 -30.07
C VAL A 40 -0.83 2.91 -28.98
N GLN A 41 0.03 2.71 -27.99
CA GLN A 41 -0.31 1.93 -26.81
C GLN A 41 -1.48 2.61 -26.09
N GLY A 42 -2.57 1.87 -25.90
CA GLY A 42 -3.66 2.29 -25.01
C GLY A 42 -3.14 2.48 -23.58
N ILE A 43 -3.96 3.10 -22.74
CA ILE A 43 -3.67 3.27 -21.32
C ILE A 43 -3.24 1.89 -20.75
N SER A 44 -2.13 1.82 -19.99
CA SER A 44 -1.64 0.54 -19.47
C SER A 44 -2.71 -0.14 -18.61
N PRO A 45 -2.72 -1.49 -18.49
CA PRO A 45 -3.69 -2.18 -17.63
C PRO A 45 -3.77 -1.61 -16.21
N PHE A 46 -2.61 -1.21 -15.65
CA PHE A 46 -2.53 -0.45 -14.40
C PHE A 46 -3.36 0.83 -14.43
N TRP A 47 -3.11 1.73 -15.39
CA TRP A 47 -3.81 3.01 -15.46
C TRP A 47 -5.27 2.85 -15.87
N GLU A 48 -5.64 1.81 -16.63
CA GLU A 48 -7.04 1.45 -16.87
C GLU A 48 -7.72 1.13 -15.53
N ALA A 49 -7.12 0.26 -14.71
CA ALA A 49 -7.64 -0.11 -13.41
C ALA A 49 -7.70 1.08 -12.44
N VAL A 50 -6.66 1.93 -12.39
CA VAL A 50 -6.67 3.19 -11.62
C VAL A 50 -7.84 4.08 -12.05
N ASN A 51 -8.05 4.28 -13.35
CA ASN A 51 -9.17 5.09 -13.84
C ASN A 51 -10.53 4.50 -13.47
N ARG A 52 -10.69 3.17 -13.48
CA ARG A 52 -11.92 2.52 -12.99
C ARG A 52 -12.10 2.74 -11.49
N GLY A 53 -11.02 2.64 -10.71
CA GLY A 53 -10.99 2.91 -9.28
C GLY A 53 -11.35 4.36 -8.95
N ASP A 54 -10.76 5.33 -9.64
CA ASP A 54 -11.04 6.76 -9.48
C ASP A 54 -12.52 7.07 -9.75
N ARG A 55 -13.12 6.44 -10.77
CA ARG A 55 -14.57 6.57 -11.04
C ARG A 55 -15.42 6.03 -9.90
N GLY A 56 -15.07 4.87 -9.35
CA GLY A 56 -15.74 4.32 -8.16
C GLY A 56 -15.61 5.26 -6.96
N PHE A 57 -14.40 5.76 -6.73
CA PHE A 57 -14.09 6.67 -5.63
C PHE A 57 -14.89 7.98 -5.71
N ILE A 58 -14.95 8.61 -6.88
CA ILE A 58 -15.74 9.84 -7.13
C ILE A 58 -17.24 9.57 -6.93
N ALA A 59 -17.72 8.40 -7.36
CA ALA A 59 -19.09 7.97 -7.13
C ALA A 59 -19.39 7.58 -5.66
N ARG A 60 -18.38 7.61 -4.78
CA ARG A 60 -18.43 7.11 -3.40
C ARG A 60 -18.76 5.62 -3.28
N ASP A 61 -18.60 4.88 -4.37
CA ASP A 61 -18.63 3.43 -4.39
C ASP A 61 -17.23 2.91 -4.04
N PHE A 62 -16.93 2.92 -2.74
CA PHE A 62 -15.61 2.60 -2.23
C PHE A 62 -15.27 1.12 -2.39
N ASP A 63 -16.26 0.22 -2.35
CA ASP A 63 -16.03 -1.21 -2.59
C ASP A 63 -15.55 -1.48 -4.03
N LYS A 64 -16.17 -0.82 -5.00
CA LYS A 64 -15.68 -0.85 -6.38
C LYS A 64 -14.31 -0.22 -6.51
N ALA A 65 -14.08 0.94 -5.89
CA ALA A 65 -12.78 1.60 -5.93
C ALA A 65 -11.66 0.70 -5.39
N ILE A 66 -11.88 0.06 -4.24
CA ILE A 66 -10.95 -0.89 -3.61
C ILE A 66 -10.66 -2.06 -4.54
N THR A 67 -11.69 -2.64 -5.15
CA THR A 67 -11.54 -3.77 -6.09
C THR A 67 -10.65 -3.39 -7.27
N GLU A 68 -10.90 -2.24 -7.87
CA GLU A 68 -10.17 -1.77 -9.05
C GLU A 68 -8.75 -1.31 -8.71
N TYR A 69 -8.51 -0.72 -7.53
CA TYR A 69 -7.14 -0.40 -7.10
C TYR A 69 -6.33 -1.64 -6.73
N ARG A 70 -6.97 -2.70 -6.20
CA ARG A 70 -6.32 -4.01 -6.03
C ARG A 70 -5.95 -4.63 -7.39
N ASP A 71 -6.80 -4.48 -8.41
CA ASP A 71 -6.47 -4.87 -9.79
C ASP A 71 -5.27 -4.05 -10.31
N ALA A 72 -5.24 -2.73 -10.08
CA ALA A 72 -4.08 -1.91 -10.44
C ALA A 72 -2.79 -2.43 -9.78
N ILE A 73 -2.82 -2.72 -8.47
CA ILE A 73 -1.67 -3.28 -7.75
C ILE A 73 -1.28 -4.67 -8.30
N ALA A 74 -2.23 -5.49 -8.73
CA ALA A 74 -1.92 -6.79 -9.34
C ALA A 74 -1.15 -6.64 -10.67
N ASN A 75 -1.44 -5.59 -11.44
CA ASN A 75 -0.74 -5.28 -12.68
C ASN A 75 0.66 -4.69 -12.44
N GLU A 76 0.81 -3.79 -11.45
CA GLU A 76 2.10 -3.21 -11.07
C GLU A 76 2.31 -3.23 -9.54
N PRO A 77 2.80 -4.36 -8.97
CA PRO A 77 2.86 -4.56 -7.51
C PRO A 77 3.77 -3.60 -6.75
N GLN A 78 4.76 -3.03 -7.44
CA GLN A 78 5.73 -2.08 -6.88
C GLN A 78 5.41 -0.63 -7.24
N ASN A 79 4.24 -0.34 -7.82
CA ASN A 79 3.85 1.02 -8.11
C ASN A 79 3.22 1.67 -6.87
N SER A 80 3.93 2.61 -6.26
CA SER A 80 3.51 3.34 -5.05
C SER A 80 2.12 4.00 -5.20
N LEU A 81 1.76 4.47 -6.40
CA LEU A 81 0.48 5.13 -6.63
C LEU A 81 -0.70 4.18 -6.42
N GLY A 82 -0.60 2.92 -6.86
CA GLY A 82 -1.67 1.93 -6.70
C GLY A 82 -1.98 1.67 -5.22
N HIS A 83 -0.93 1.48 -4.41
CA HIS A 83 -1.05 1.33 -2.95
C HIS A 83 -1.62 2.60 -2.30
N TYR A 84 -1.15 3.78 -2.69
CA TYR A 84 -1.68 5.04 -2.16
C TYR A 84 -3.18 5.21 -2.46
N ARG A 85 -3.61 4.94 -3.69
CA ARG A 85 -5.03 5.02 -4.10
C ARG A 85 -5.91 4.02 -3.35
N LEU A 86 -5.44 2.79 -3.20
CA LEU A 86 -6.13 1.79 -2.39
C LEU A 86 -6.31 2.26 -0.95
N ALA A 87 -5.26 2.83 -0.34
CA ALA A 87 -5.35 3.36 1.01
C ALA A 87 -6.36 4.52 1.13
N GLU A 88 -6.41 5.45 0.16
CA GLU A 88 -7.42 6.53 0.16
C GLU A 88 -8.85 5.96 0.15
N ALA A 89 -9.12 4.93 -0.66
CA ALA A 89 -10.43 4.27 -0.70
C ALA A 89 -10.78 3.53 0.59
N LEU A 90 -9.81 2.83 1.19
CA LEU A 90 -9.98 2.14 2.48
C LEU A 90 -10.30 3.14 3.60
N ILE A 91 -9.61 4.28 3.65
CA ILE A 91 -9.88 5.34 4.63
C ILE A 91 -11.28 5.92 4.45
N ALA A 92 -11.71 6.14 3.20
CA ALA A 92 -13.04 6.66 2.90
C ALA A 92 -14.15 5.67 3.29
N LYS A 93 -13.87 4.37 3.21
CA LYS A 93 -14.75 3.29 3.68
C LYS A 93 -14.73 3.11 5.21
N GLY A 94 -13.64 3.52 5.87
CA GLY A 94 -13.44 3.39 7.32
C GLY A 94 -12.53 2.23 7.73
N ASP A 95 -11.95 1.50 6.77
CA ASP A 95 -11.08 0.35 7.01
C ASP A 95 -9.64 0.80 7.32
N LEU A 96 -9.47 1.48 8.46
CA LEU A 96 -8.22 2.16 8.85
C LEU A 96 -7.05 1.20 9.10
N ASP A 97 -7.30 -0.04 9.51
CA ASP A 97 -6.25 -1.04 9.73
C ASP A 97 -5.59 -1.48 8.42
N GLU A 98 -6.40 -1.83 7.41
CA GLU A 98 -5.88 -2.20 6.10
C GLU A 98 -5.24 -0.99 5.39
N ALA A 99 -5.81 0.20 5.58
CA ALA A 99 -5.23 1.43 5.05
C ALA A 99 -3.80 1.68 5.57
N ASP A 100 -3.56 1.52 6.88
CA ASP A 100 -2.22 1.72 7.47
C ASP A 100 -1.19 0.75 6.88
N ALA A 101 -1.54 -0.54 6.76
CA ALA A 101 -0.68 -1.55 6.15
C ALA A 101 -0.42 -1.24 4.66
N THR A 102 -1.43 -0.78 3.93
CA THR A 102 -1.31 -0.43 2.51
C THR A 102 -0.42 0.81 2.31
N LEU A 103 -0.51 1.81 3.19
CA LEU A 103 0.35 3.00 3.16
C LEU A 103 1.82 2.66 3.42
N GLN A 104 2.12 1.65 4.25
CA GLN A 104 3.50 1.18 4.43
C GLN A 104 4.09 0.63 3.13
N ASN A 105 3.30 -0.12 2.36
CA ASN A 105 3.70 -0.57 1.03
C ASN A 105 3.87 0.61 0.05
N ALA A 106 2.94 1.57 0.06
CA ALA A 106 3.04 2.78 -0.75
C ALA A 106 4.36 3.54 -0.47
N LEU A 107 4.70 3.73 0.81
CA LEU A 107 5.92 4.42 1.23
C LEU A 107 7.19 3.65 0.84
N ARG A 108 7.18 2.32 0.99
CA ARG A 108 8.30 1.45 0.57
C ARG A 108 8.63 1.64 -0.90
N PHE A 109 7.61 1.80 -1.73
CA PHE A 109 7.75 1.91 -3.18
C PHE A 109 7.79 3.36 -3.70
N SER A 110 7.68 4.37 -2.83
CA SER A 110 7.61 5.77 -3.28
C SER A 110 8.91 6.28 -3.92
N GLY A 111 10.02 5.56 -3.74
CA GLY A 111 11.33 5.92 -4.27
C GLY A 111 11.71 7.37 -3.93
N ASN A 112 12.35 8.04 -4.88
CA ASN A 112 12.65 9.47 -4.82
C ASN A 112 11.57 10.31 -5.50
N ASN A 113 10.31 10.15 -5.08
CA ASN A 113 9.20 11.02 -5.48
C ASN A 113 8.76 11.88 -4.27
N PRO A 114 9.36 13.07 -4.06
CA PRO A 114 9.05 13.89 -2.88
C PRO A 114 7.57 14.27 -2.74
N PRO A 115 6.85 14.67 -3.81
CA PRO A 115 5.41 14.93 -3.71
C PRO A 115 4.59 13.73 -3.22
N LEU A 116 4.81 12.54 -3.80
CA LEU A 116 4.05 11.35 -3.43
C LEU A 116 4.41 10.89 -2.02
N ARG A 117 5.70 10.94 -1.66
CA ARG A 117 6.15 10.63 -0.29
C ARG A 117 5.47 11.53 0.73
N ALA A 118 5.46 12.85 0.52
CA ALA A 118 4.81 13.78 1.44
C ALA A 118 3.30 13.50 1.60
N LYS A 119 2.60 13.19 0.50
CA LYS A 119 1.18 12.77 0.56
C LYS A 119 0.98 11.49 1.37
N ILE A 120 1.80 10.46 1.13
CA ILE A 120 1.68 9.18 1.85
C ILE A 120 1.89 9.39 3.35
N VAL A 121 2.94 10.13 3.75
CA VAL A 121 3.25 10.35 5.16
C VAL A 121 2.18 11.21 5.85
N PHE A 122 1.63 12.21 5.15
CA PHE A 122 0.48 12.97 5.63
C PHE A 122 -0.71 12.05 5.94
N VAL A 123 -1.05 11.16 5.01
CA VAL A 123 -2.19 10.25 5.17
C VAL A 123 -1.93 9.24 6.29
N GLN A 124 -0.69 8.75 6.45
CA GLN A 124 -0.33 7.91 7.60
C GLN A 124 -0.56 8.63 8.94
N ALA A 125 -0.18 9.92 9.03
CA ALA A 125 -0.41 10.71 10.24
C ALA A 125 -1.91 10.87 10.54
N ASP A 126 -2.73 11.14 9.52
CA ASP A 126 -4.19 11.23 9.65
C ASP A 126 -4.82 9.90 10.11
N VAL A 127 -4.42 8.77 9.51
CA VAL A 127 -4.91 7.44 9.92
C VAL A 127 -4.61 7.16 11.39
N LYS A 128 -3.40 7.50 11.86
CA LYS A 128 -3.00 7.31 13.26
C LYS A 128 -3.83 8.18 14.20
N GLU A 129 -4.12 9.43 13.83
CA GLU A 129 -5.03 10.28 14.62
C GLU A 129 -6.45 9.74 14.70
N ARG A 130 -7.01 9.26 13.58
CA ARG A 130 -8.36 8.66 13.56
C ARG A 130 -8.44 7.40 14.43
N ARG A 131 -7.34 6.65 14.51
CA ARG A 131 -7.18 5.51 15.41
C ARG A 131 -6.91 5.89 16.86
N LYS A 132 -6.76 7.19 17.16
CA LYS A 132 -6.35 7.72 18.47
C LYS A 132 -4.97 7.24 18.93
N ASP A 133 -4.16 6.75 17.99
CA ASP A 133 -2.74 6.49 18.19
C ASP A 133 -1.98 7.82 18.09
N TYR A 134 -2.10 8.62 19.15
CA TYR A 134 -1.60 9.99 19.18
C TYR A 134 -0.07 10.06 19.15
N ASP A 135 0.62 9.11 19.78
CA ASP A 135 2.08 9.05 19.75
C ASP A 135 2.59 8.64 18.36
N GLY A 136 1.96 7.63 17.74
CA GLY A 136 2.23 7.27 16.34
C GLY A 136 1.91 8.40 15.36
N ALA A 137 0.84 9.16 15.61
CA ALA A 137 0.48 10.32 14.82
C ALA A 137 1.55 11.43 14.91
N ILE A 138 2.02 11.77 16.11
CA ILE A 138 3.08 12.77 16.30
C ILE A 138 4.36 12.35 15.57
N ALA A 139 4.74 11.08 15.66
CA ALA A 139 5.90 10.55 14.94
C ALA A 139 5.74 10.74 13.42
N LYS A 140 4.57 10.42 12.88
CA LYS A 140 4.28 10.59 11.44
C LYS A 140 4.17 12.05 11.01
N TRP A 141 3.66 12.94 11.85
CA TRP A 141 3.68 14.38 11.58
C TRP A 141 5.10 14.94 11.52
N THR A 142 6.01 14.45 12.36
CA THR A 142 7.43 14.82 12.28
C THR A 142 8.07 14.32 10.98
N GLU A 143 7.79 13.08 10.57
CA GLU A 143 8.26 12.59 9.26
C GLU A 143 7.65 13.42 8.09
N TYR A 144 6.38 13.84 8.20
CA TYR A 144 5.74 14.68 7.19
C TYR A 144 6.40 16.06 7.10
N GLU A 145 6.75 16.67 8.23
CA GLU A 145 7.44 17.97 8.28
C GLU A 145 8.74 17.93 7.49
N GLU A 146 9.56 16.90 7.69
CA GLU A 146 10.80 16.68 6.96
C GLU A 146 10.55 16.41 5.46
N ALA A 147 9.55 15.59 5.14
CA ALA A 147 9.20 15.28 3.75
C ALA A 147 8.65 16.50 3.00
N ALA A 148 7.87 17.34 3.66
CA ALA A 148 7.22 18.53 3.11
C ALA A 148 8.13 19.75 3.04
N ALA A 149 9.20 19.80 3.84
CA ALA A 149 10.20 20.87 3.80
C ALA A 149 11.03 20.87 2.49
N LYS A 150 11.04 19.76 1.75
CA LYS A 150 11.69 19.68 0.44
C LYS A 150 10.97 20.59 -0.57
N PRO A 151 11.66 21.49 -1.29
CA PRO A 151 11.04 22.39 -2.26
C PRO A 151 10.18 21.66 -3.32
N GLU A 152 10.60 20.47 -3.72
CA GLU A 152 9.94 19.66 -4.74
C GLU A 152 8.63 19.05 -4.25
N ALA A 153 8.48 18.85 -2.93
CA ALA A 153 7.33 18.16 -2.36
C ALA A 153 6.04 18.98 -2.46
N LYS A 154 6.16 20.32 -2.57
CA LYS A 154 5.02 21.26 -2.57
C LYS A 154 4.05 21.01 -1.39
N GLY A 155 4.61 20.62 -0.25
CA GLY A 155 3.87 20.31 0.96
C GLY A 155 3.63 21.57 1.82
N PHE A 156 2.93 21.38 2.94
CA PHE A 156 2.59 22.43 3.89
C PHE A 156 3.17 22.05 5.27
N PRO A 157 4.50 22.20 5.49
CA PRO A 157 5.15 21.73 6.72
C PRO A 157 4.56 22.36 7.99
N ALA A 158 4.03 23.58 7.91
CA ALA A 158 3.33 24.25 9.01
C ALA A 158 2.13 23.42 9.55
N THR A 159 1.47 22.64 8.69
CA THR A 159 0.38 21.74 9.12
C THR A 159 0.86 20.72 10.16
N ALA A 160 2.09 20.21 10.05
CA ALA A 160 2.64 19.28 11.02
C ALA A 160 2.70 19.88 12.43
N ALA A 161 3.24 21.11 12.53
CA ALA A 161 3.40 21.80 13.81
C ALA A 161 2.04 22.04 14.48
N GLU A 162 1.03 22.47 13.72
CA GLU A 162 -0.33 22.70 14.23
C GLU A 162 -1.02 21.40 14.67
N ARG A 163 -0.89 20.32 13.90
CA ARG A 163 -1.44 19.00 14.26
C ARG A 163 -0.79 18.47 15.54
N LYS A 164 0.55 18.49 15.63
CA LYS A 164 1.28 18.08 16.84
C LYS A 164 0.85 18.87 18.07
N LYS A 165 0.80 20.21 17.97
CA LYS A 165 0.37 21.08 19.09
C LYS A 165 -1.02 20.73 19.60
N ARG A 166 -1.97 20.50 18.69
CA ARG A 166 -3.34 20.10 19.03
C ARG A 166 -3.40 18.74 19.72
N ILE A 167 -2.64 17.75 19.22
CA ILE A 167 -2.57 16.42 19.83
C ILE A 167 -2.01 16.52 21.26
N GLU A 168 -0.92 17.27 21.46
CA GLU A 168 -0.33 17.44 22.80
C GLU A 168 -1.26 18.17 23.76
N THR A 169 -1.96 19.20 23.27
CA THR A 169 -2.97 19.91 24.07
C THR A 169 -4.08 18.95 24.50
N TRP A 170 -4.57 18.11 23.59
CA TRP A 170 -5.57 17.09 23.90
C TRP A 170 -5.07 16.07 24.93
N LYS A 171 -3.85 15.57 24.78
CA LYS A 171 -3.22 14.64 25.75
C LYS A 171 -3.13 15.27 27.14
N GLN A 172 -2.71 16.52 27.22
CA GLN A 172 -2.64 17.26 28.48
C GLN A 172 -4.03 17.44 29.13
N MET A 173 -5.04 17.84 28.35
CA MET A 173 -6.41 17.98 28.84
C MET A 173 -6.98 16.66 29.37
N VAL A 174 -6.74 15.55 28.66
CA VAL A 174 -7.19 14.21 29.10
C VAL A 174 -6.54 13.82 30.43
N LYS A 175 -5.24 14.11 30.59
CA LYS A 175 -4.51 13.86 31.84
C LYS A 175 -5.11 14.66 33.01
N GLU A 176 -5.25 15.97 32.83
CA GLU A 176 -5.79 16.87 33.87
C GLU A 176 -7.22 16.49 34.24
N TYR A 177 -8.06 16.17 33.25
CA TYR A 177 -9.43 15.73 33.50
C TYR A 177 -9.49 14.40 34.25
N GLY A 178 -8.57 13.47 33.95
CA GLY A 178 -8.43 12.20 34.67
C GLY A 178 -8.16 12.41 36.16
N GLU A 179 -7.18 13.23 36.50
CA GLU A 179 -6.83 13.58 37.88
C GLU A 179 -8.01 14.23 38.64
N VAL A 180 -8.75 15.12 37.95
CA VAL A 180 -9.95 15.74 38.52
C VAL A 180 -11.04 14.71 38.79
N LYS A 181 -11.29 13.79 37.86
CA LYS A 181 -12.30 12.73 37.98
C LYS A 181 -11.98 11.78 39.14
N GLU A 182 -10.72 11.38 39.28
CA GLU A 182 -10.27 10.54 40.41
C GLU A 182 -10.45 11.24 41.76
N ARG A 183 -10.10 12.54 41.83
CA ARG A 183 -10.32 13.34 43.04
C ARG A 183 -11.80 13.43 43.42
N ILE A 184 -12.69 13.63 42.45
CA ILE A 184 -14.14 13.65 42.70
C ILE A 184 -14.63 12.28 43.18
N ALA A 185 -14.22 11.20 42.53
CA ALA A 185 -14.59 9.84 42.93
C ALA A 185 -14.14 9.52 44.37
N LYS A 186 -12.91 9.91 44.74
CA LYS A 186 -12.41 9.75 46.10
C LYS A 186 -13.27 10.49 47.13
N ARG A 187 -13.59 11.76 46.88
CA ARG A 187 -14.44 12.56 47.78
C ARG A 187 -15.85 11.99 47.94
N LEU A 188 -16.44 11.46 46.86
CA LEU A 188 -17.76 10.82 46.91
C LEU A 188 -17.73 9.51 47.71
N ALA A 189 -16.68 8.71 47.58
CA ALA A 189 -16.49 7.48 48.34
C ALA A 189 -16.25 7.74 49.84
N GLU A 190 -15.58 8.84 50.18
CA GLU A 190 -15.40 9.29 51.57
C GLU A 190 -16.72 9.80 52.18
N ALA A 191 -17.56 10.49 51.40
CA ALA A 191 -18.84 11.03 51.87
C ALA A 191 -19.96 9.99 52.04
N THR A 192 -19.76 8.76 51.53
CA THR A 192 -20.76 7.67 51.58
C THR A 192 -20.42 6.58 52.61
N LYS A 193 -19.33 6.75 53.37
CA LYS A 193 -18.97 5.93 54.53
C LYS A 193 -19.43 6.59 55.82
#